data_AF-A0A6V8DA12-F1
#
_entry.id   AF-A0A6V8DA12-F1
#
_cell.length_a   1.000
_cell.length_b   1.000
_cell.length_c   1.000
_cell.angle_alpha   90.00
_cell.angle_beta   90.00
_cell.angle_gamma   90.00
#
_symmetry.space_group_name_H-M   'P 1'
#
loop_
_entity.id
_entity.type
_entity.pdbx_description
1 polymer ?
#
loop_
_entity_poly.entity_id
_entity_poly.type
_entity_poly.pdbx_seq_one_letter_code
_entity_poly.pdbx_strand_id
1 'polypeptide(L)'
;MQRLTASLEAAPIVWKDGYPYFVHPVTDGVPRLDGDVLSAIVELIGARVNWEGIDLILGIEAMGLPLTAPLAVGHDRPLVVARKRAYGLEGEVVVDQSTGYSKGAMYLNDVQPGERVLIVDDVLSTGGTLRAVIDGIRRCGAEVAQVVIVVEKGPGLADLHQEEPTLDLSALIALDVVDGRVVTRPATSMA
;
A
#
# COMPACT_ATOMS: atom_id res chain seq x y z
N MET A 1 -0.49 7.94 15.47
CA MET A 1 -1.37 8.76 14.60
C MET A 1 -0.85 10.19 14.48
N GLN A 2 -0.74 10.96 15.58
CA GLN A 2 -0.31 12.36 15.55
C GLN A 2 0.97 12.64 14.73
N ARG A 3 2.02 11.81 14.85
CA ARG A 3 3.27 11.97 14.08
C ARG A 3 3.05 11.87 12.57
N LEU A 4 2.28 10.87 12.13
CA LEU A 4 1.92 10.69 10.72
C LEU A 4 1.10 11.88 10.19
N THR A 5 0.09 12.31 10.94
CA THR A 5 -0.72 13.48 10.57
C THR A 5 0.14 14.72 10.41
N ALA A 6 0.96 15.03 11.42
CA ALA A 6 1.83 16.21 11.39
C ALA A 6 2.84 16.17 10.24
N SER A 7 3.40 14.99 9.91
CA SER A 7 4.35 14.87 8.81
C SER A 7 3.69 15.08 7.45
N LEU A 8 2.47 14.57 7.25
CA LEU A 8 1.69 14.77 6.03
C LEU A 8 1.23 16.22 5.86
N GLU A 9 0.75 16.87 6.91
CA GLU A 9 0.31 18.28 6.87
C GLU A 9 1.47 19.25 6.62
N ALA A 10 2.69 18.88 7.03
CA ALA A 10 3.91 19.62 6.76
C ALA A 10 4.53 19.33 5.37
N ALA A 11 3.96 18.39 4.60
CA ALA A 11 4.53 17.98 3.32
C ALA A 11 4.56 19.15 2.32
N PRO A 12 5.68 19.36 1.60
CA PRO A 12 5.73 20.36 0.55
C PRO A 12 4.77 20.01 -0.59
N ILE A 13 4.24 21.06 -1.21
CA ILE A 13 3.44 20.94 -2.43
C ILE A 13 4.24 21.46 -3.61
N VAL A 14 4.36 20.62 -4.64
CA VAL A 14 4.97 20.96 -5.92
C VAL A 14 3.88 21.00 -6.99
N TRP A 15 4.01 21.93 -7.92
CA TRP A 15 3.11 22.02 -9.06
C TRP A 15 3.69 21.21 -10.22
N LYS A 16 2.95 20.23 -10.72
CA LYS A 16 3.30 19.47 -11.93
C LYS A 16 2.13 19.50 -12.90
N ASP A 17 2.38 19.93 -14.13
CA ASP A 17 1.37 20.00 -15.21
C ASP A 17 0.06 20.68 -14.80
N GLY A 18 0.14 21.72 -13.96
CA GLY A 18 -1.02 22.48 -13.47
C GLY A 18 -1.76 21.85 -12.29
N TYR A 19 -1.29 20.72 -11.75
CA TYR A 19 -1.87 20.03 -10.60
C TYR A 19 -0.98 20.15 -9.35
N PRO A 20 -1.54 20.49 -8.18
CA PRO A 20 -0.78 20.52 -6.94
C PRO A 20 -0.55 19.09 -6.41
N TYR A 21 0.71 18.71 -6.32
CA TYR A 21 1.16 17.40 -5.87
C TYR A 21 1.87 17.53 -4.53
N PHE A 22 1.33 16.91 -3.48
CA PHE A 22 2.06 16.80 -2.22
C PHE A 22 3.19 15.78 -2.41
N VAL A 23 4.35 16.06 -1.80
CA VAL A 23 5.52 15.17 -1.86
C VAL A 23 5.87 14.79 -0.44
N HIS A 24 5.82 13.50 -0.13
CA HIS A 24 6.07 13.02 1.22
C HIS A 24 7.04 11.83 1.21
N PRO A 25 7.99 11.75 2.17
CA PRO A 25 8.96 10.66 2.24
C PRO A 25 8.37 9.26 2.20
N VAL A 26 7.17 9.07 2.77
CA VAL A 26 6.49 7.76 2.79
C VAL A 26 5.94 7.38 1.43
N THR A 27 5.44 8.36 0.66
CA THR A 27 4.75 8.10 -0.61
C THR A 27 5.65 8.25 -1.84
N ASP A 28 6.74 9.00 -1.69
CA ASP A 28 7.60 9.40 -2.80
C ASP A 28 9.07 9.00 -2.59
N GLY A 29 9.43 8.58 -1.38
CA GLY A 29 10.82 8.31 -0.99
C GLY A 29 11.67 9.58 -0.87
N VAL A 30 11.06 10.76 -1.01
CA VAL A 30 11.68 12.07 -0.92
C VAL A 30 10.73 13.08 -0.24
N PRO A 31 11.23 14.03 0.58
CA PRO A 31 12.58 14.16 1.12
C PRO A 31 12.88 13.05 2.16
N ARG A 32 13.75 13.30 3.16
CA ARG A 32 14.11 12.28 4.17
C ARG A 32 12.89 11.75 4.94
N LEU A 33 12.86 10.44 5.18
CA LEU A 33 11.92 9.83 6.11
C LEU A 33 12.53 9.80 7.52
N ASP A 34 11.91 10.50 8.45
CA ASP A 34 12.32 10.45 9.85
C ASP A 34 11.90 9.12 10.49
N GLY A 35 12.80 8.55 11.31
CA GLY A 35 12.61 7.21 11.87
C GLY A 35 11.42 7.11 12.83
N ASP A 36 11.07 8.19 13.52
CA ASP A 36 9.93 8.24 14.45
C ASP A 36 8.58 8.31 13.72
N VAL A 37 8.54 8.90 12.52
CA VAL A 37 7.41 8.85 11.60
C VAL A 37 7.23 7.43 11.06
N LEU A 38 8.31 6.81 10.58
CA LEU A 38 8.26 5.42 10.11
C LEU A 38 7.82 4.47 11.23
N SER A 39 8.41 4.57 12.42
CA SER A 39 8.01 3.76 13.59
C SER A 39 6.53 3.92 13.89
N ALA A 40 6.03 5.16 13.91
CA ALA A 40 4.61 5.41 14.15
C ALA A 40 3.70 4.79 13.09
N ILE A 41 4.12 4.78 11.82
CA ILE A 41 3.34 4.15 10.73
C ILE A 41 3.34 2.63 10.90
N VAL A 42 4.50 2.02 11.13
CA VAL A 42 4.65 0.57 11.33
C VAL A 42 3.82 0.10 12.53
N GLU A 43 3.87 0.82 13.66
CA GLU A 43 3.05 0.53 14.84
C GLU A 43 1.55 0.62 14.52
N LEU A 44 1.13 1.63 13.76
CA LEU A 44 -0.27 1.81 13.37
C LEU A 44 -0.77 0.73 12.41
N ILE A 45 0.09 0.23 11.51
CA ILE A 45 -0.22 -0.89 10.63
C ILE A 45 -0.30 -2.17 11.47
N GLY A 46 0.74 -2.45 12.27
CA GLY A 46 0.80 -3.66 13.09
C GLY A 46 -0.36 -3.80 14.07
N ALA A 47 -0.87 -2.68 14.60
CA ALA A 47 -2.06 -2.67 15.46
C ALA A 47 -3.39 -2.94 14.73
N ARG A 48 -3.46 -2.78 13.40
CA ARG A 48 -4.64 -3.07 12.58
C ARG A 48 -4.67 -4.50 12.06
N VAL A 49 -3.50 -5.12 11.94
CA VAL A 49 -3.38 -6.43 11.30
C VAL A 49 -3.80 -7.55 12.24
N ASN A 50 -4.65 -8.46 11.75
CA ASN A 50 -4.94 -9.71 12.45
C ASN A 50 -3.84 -10.75 12.15
N TRP A 51 -2.76 -10.73 12.93
CA TRP A 51 -1.56 -11.53 12.68
C TRP A 51 -1.74 -13.05 12.73
N GLU A 52 -2.78 -13.57 13.38
CA GLU A 52 -3.12 -15.01 13.35
C GLU A 52 -3.63 -15.44 11.96
N GLY A 53 -4.15 -14.47 11.22
CA GLY A 53 -4.70 -14.57 9.88
C GLY A 53 -3.68 -14.51 8.75
N ILE A 54 -2.41 -14.21 9.02
CA ILE A 54 -1.43 -13.84 8.00
C ILE A 54 -0.29 -14.87 7.93
N ASP A 55 -0.01 -15.36 6.73
CA ASP A 55 1.09 -16.29 6.44
C ASP A 55 2.22 -15.59 5.69
N LEU A 56 1.89 -14.60 4.84
CA LEU A 56 2.85 -13.90 3.97
C LEU A 56 2.57 -12.40 3.95
N ILE A 57 3.61 -11.57 4.05
CA ILE A 57 3.52 -10.13 3.82
C ILE A 57 3.96 -9.83 2.39
N LEU A 58 3.18 -9.01 1.68
CA LEU A 58 3.51 -8.50 0.36
C LEU A 58 3.60 -6.98 0.39
N GLY A 59 4.78 -6.46 0.03
CA GLY A 59 4.99 -5.04 -0.25
C GLY A 59 5.02 -4.75 -1.75
N ILE A 60 4.43 -3.64 -2.18
CA ILE A 60 4.49 -3.21 -3.58
C ILE A 60 5.68 -2.26 -3.77
N GLU A 61 6.48 -2.49 -4.82
CA GLU A 61 7.63 -1.63 -5.04
C GLU A 61 7.27 -0.22 -5.53
N ALA A 62 7.94 0.83 -5.07
CA ALA A 62 9.07 0.81 -4.13
C ALA A 62 8.68 1.14 -2.68
N MET A 63 7.54 1.84 -2.48
CA MET A 63 7.25 2.52 -1.22
C MET A 63 6.56 1.63 -0.18
N GLY A 64 6.01 0.48 -0.58
CA GLY A 64 5.60 -0.57 0.36
C GLY A 64 6.77 -1.23 1.10
N LEU A 65 8.00 -1.19 0.58
CA LEU A 65 9.15 -1.92 1.15
C LEU A 65 9.60 -1.40 2.51
N PRO A 66 9.81 -0.08 2.72
CA PRO A 66 10.13 0.47 4.05
C PRO A 66 9.08 0.17 5.11
N LEU A 67 7.83 -0.04 4.71
CA LEU A 67 6.70 -0.34 5.60
C LEU A 67 6.67 -1.81 5.98
N THR A 68 6.85 -2.70 4.99
CA THR A 68 6.71 -4.15 5.15
C THR A 68 7.92 -4.81 5.79
N ALA A 69 9.14 -4.35 5.51
CA ALA A 69 10.36 -4.91 6.09
C ALA A 69 10.35 -4.95 7.64
N PRO A 70 10.06 -3.83 8.36
CA PRO A 70 10.00 -3.87 9.82
C PRO A 70 8.80 -4.67 10.36
N LEU A 71 7.68 -4.74 9.62
CA LEU A 71 6.54 -5.59 9.99
C LEU A 71 6.92 -7.08 9.92
N ALA A 72 7.58 -7.51 8.86
CA ALA A 72 8.07 -8.87 8.69
C ALA A 72 9.01 -9.29 9.83
N VAL A 73 9.97 -8.41 10.17
CA VAL A 73 10.90 -8.63 11.29
C VAL A 73 10.15 -8.66 12.63
N GLY A 74 9.23 -7.73 12.86
CA GLY A 74 8.52 -7.59 14.13
C GLY A 74 7.51 -8.71 14.42
N HIS A 75 7.01 -9.38 13.38
CA HIS A 75 5.96 -10.39 13.49
C HIS A 75 6.38 -11.79 13.02
N ASP A 76 7.66 -11.99 12.71
CA ASP A 76 8.23 -13.26 12.23
C ASP A 76 7.46 -13.84 11.03
N ARG A 77 7.19 -12.98 10.04
CA ARG A 77 6.48 -13.36 8.81
C ARG A 77 7.39 -13.22 7.59
N PRO A 78 7.31 -14.15 6.62
CA PRO A 78 8.02 -13.99 5.35
C PRO A 78 7.52 -12.75 4.60
N LEU A 79 8.41 -12.19 3.78
CA LEU A 79 8.17 -10.99 2.99
C LEU A 79 8.49 -11.25 1.53
N VAL A 80 7.51 -11.05 0.65
CA VAL A 80 7.69 -10.96 -0.81
C VAL A 80 7.42 -9.55 -1.29
N VAL A 81 7.91 -9.26 -2.51
CA VAL A 81 7.76 -7.95 -3.14
C VAL A 81 7.12 -8.12 -4.51
N ALA A 82 6.05 -7.38 -4.77
CA ALA A 82 5.56 -7.20 -6.13
C ALA A 82 6.49 -6.23 -6.87
N ARG A 83 7.14 -6.71 -7.96
CA ARG A 83 8.20 -5.97 -8.65
C ARG A 83 7.82 -5.66 -10.09
N LYS A 84 8.33 -4.56 -10.67
CA LYS A 84 8.25 -4.24 -12.10
C LYS A 84 9.25 -5.03 -12.93
N ARG A 85 10.27 -5.60 -12.28
CA ARG A 85 11.28 -6.45 -12.94
C ARG A 85 10.86 -7.92 -12.85
N ALA A 86 10.79 -8.57 -14.01
CA ALA A 86 10.71 -10.03 -14.12
C ALA A 86 12.04 -10.69 -13.75
N TYR A 87 11.96 -11.82 -13.04
CA TYR A 87 13.10 -12.67 -12.72
C TYR A 87 13.06 -14.02 -13.44
N GLY A 88 11.91 -14.42 -13.99
CA GLY A 88 11.75 -15.68 -14.72
C GLY A 88 11.89 -16.91 -13.83
N LEU A 89 11.60 -16.78 -12.53
CA LEU A 89 11.55 -17.92 -11.62
C LEU A 89 10.35 -18.80 -11.94
N GLU A 90 10.45 -20.08 -11.58
CA GLU A 90 9.32 -20.99 -11.66
C GLU A 90 8.17 -20.47 -10.78
N GLY A 91 6.97 -20.39 -11.35
CA GLY A 91 5.80 -19.85 -10.65
C GLY A 91 5.67 -18.32 -10.69
N GLU A 92 6.53 -17.59 -11.40
CA GLU A 92 6.38 -16.13 -11.55
C GLU A 92 5.05 -15.77 -12.25
N VAL A 93 4.26 -14.92 -11.60
CA VAL A 93 2.96 -14.46 -12.12
C VAL A 93 3.05 -13.02 -12.58
N VAL A 94 2.73 -12.79 -13.85
CA VAL A 94 2.60 -11.45 -14.43
C VAL A 94 1.28 -10.82 -13.99
N VAL A 95 1.38 -9.62 -13.45
CA VAL A 95 0.29 -8.74 -13.02
C VAL A 95 0.25 -7.54 -13.96
N ASP A 96 -0.77 -7.44 -14.80
CA ASP A 96 -0.86 -6.36 -15.78
C ASP A 96 -1.58 -5.13 -15.19
N GLN A 97 -0.83 -4.04 -14.97
CA GLN A 97 -1.42 -2.75 -14.62
C GLN A 97 -1.72 -1.96 -15.89
N SER A 98 -2.86 -2.26 -16.52
CA SER A 98 -3.34 -1.52 -17.69
C SER A 98 -4.28 -0.35 -17.32
N THR A 99 -4.06 0.32 -16.18
CA THR A 99 -4.85 1.50 -15.79
C THR A 99 -3.96 2.74 -15.55
N GLY A 100 -4.14 3.79 -16.37
CA GLY A 100 -3.56 5.12 -16.13
C GLY A 100 -2.11 5.37 -16.62
N TYR A 101 -1.48 6.40 -16.04
CA TYR A 101 -0.23 7.07 -16.47
C TYR A 101 1.03 6.19 -16.47
N SER A 102 1.01 5.03 -15.82
CA SER A 102 2.10 4.05 -15.86
C SER A 102 1.60 2.73 -16.43
N LYS A 103 1.88 2.50 -17.72
CA LYS A 103 1.81 1.16 -18.29
C LYS A 103 3.03 0.39 -17.79
N GLY A 104 2.82 -0.60 -16.93
CA GLY A 104 3.92 -1.43 -16.44
C GLY A 104 3.39 -2.71 -15.85
N ALA A 105 3.81 -3.84 -16.41
CA ALA A 105 3.59 -5.12 -15.75
C ALA A 105 4.35 -5.15 -14.41
N MET A 106 3.74 -5.79 -13.43
CA MET A 106 4.40 -6.24 -12.22
C MET A 106 4.48 -7.76 -12.21
N TYR A 107 5.28 -8.30 -11.31
CA TYR A 107 5.61 -9.70 -11.21
C TYR A 107 5.54 -10.10 -9.75
N LEU A 108 4.77 -11.15 -9.49
CA LEU A 108 4.69 -11.82 -8.19
C LEU A 108 5.53 -13.10 -8.27
N ASN A 109 6.29 -13.35 -7.22
CA ASN A 109 7.11 -14.54 -7.07
C ASN A 109 6.91 -15.09 -5.66
N ASP A 110 7.03 -16.41 -5.52
CA ASP A 110 7.01 -17.09 -4.21
C ASP A 110 5.73 -16.84 -3.40
N VAL A 111 4.58 -16.84 -4.08
CA VAL A 111 3.24 -16.84 -3.45
C VAL A 111 2.65 -18.23 -3.68
N GLN A 112 2.40 -18.97 -2.60
CA GLN A 112 1.99 -20.37 -2.65
C GLN A 112 0.47 -20.53 -2.48
N PRO A 113 -0.14 -21.58 -3.10
CA PRO A 113 -1.56 -21.85 -2.92
C PRO A 113 -1.96 -22.00 -1.46
N GLY A 114 -3.06 -21.36 -1.07
CA GLY A 114 -3.62 -21.40 0.29
C GLY A 114 -2.97 -20.43 1.30
N GLU A 115 -1.91 -19.70 0.94
CA GLU A 115 -1.36 -18.67 1.81
C GLU A 115 -2.32 -17.50 1.98
N ARG A 116 -2.40 -16.97 3.20
CA ARG A 116 -3.14 -15.76 3.53
C ARG A 116 -2.21 -14.56 3.51
N VAL A 117 -2.37 -13.73 2.48
CA VAL A 117 -1.46 -12.62 2.16
C VAL A 117 -1.97 -11.32 2.77
N LEU A 118 -1.09 -10.64 3.53
CA LEU A 118 -1.24 -9.23 3.91
C LEU A 118 -0.61 -8.37 2.82
N ILE A 119 -1.37 -7.46 2.22
CA ILE A 119 -0.80 -6.42 1.35
C ILE A 119 -0.63 -5.13 2.16
N VAL A 120 0.55 -4.52 2.08
CA VAL A 120 0.79 -3.18 2.62
C VAL A 120 1.38 -2.29 1.54
N ASP A 121 0.78 -1.10 1.38
CA ASP A 121 1.25 -0.10 0.42
C ASP A 121 1.16 1.32 1.00
N ASP A 122 1.88 2.25 0.39
CA ASP A 122 1.97 3.63 0.87
C ASP A 122 0.73 4.46 0.52
N VAL A 123 0.24 4.37 -0.72
CA VAL A 123 -0.86 5.22 -1.19
C VAL A 123 -1.85 4.46 -2.08
N LEU A 124 -3.13 4.63 -1.77
CA LEU A 124 -4.21 4.19 -2.63
C LEU A 124 -4.88 5.40 -3.26
N SER A 125 -4.71 5.55 -4.58
CA SER A 125 -5.41 6.59 -5.34
C SER A 125 -6.59 6.03 -6.14
N THR A 126 -6.39 5.59 -7.37
CA THR A 126 -7.44 4.92 -8.15
C THR A 126 -7.61 3.45 -7.74
N GLY A 127 -6.60 2.85 -7.11
CA GLY A 127 -6.55 1.44 -6.72
C GLY A 127 -6.27 0.47 -7.86
N GLY A 128 -5.91 0.95 -9.07
CA GLY A 128 -5.63 0.08 -10.21
C GLY A 128 -4.46 -0.89 -9.97
N THR A 129 -3.42 -0.42 -9.28
CA THR A 129 -2.28 -1.24 -8.85
C THR A 129 -2.71 -2.36 -7.92
N LEU A 130 -3.48 -2.03 -6.89
CA LEU A 130 -3.92 -2.98 -5.88
C LEU A 130 -4.85 -4.05 -6.47
N ARG A 131 -5.80 -3.68 -7.34
CA ARG A 131 -6.65 -4.64 -8.07
C ARG A 131 -5.83 -5.67 -8.84
N ALA A 132 -4.85 -5.19 -9.60
CA ALA A 132 -4.01 -6.07 -10.40
C ALA A 132 -3.21 -7.04 -9.49
N VAL A 133 -2.71 -6.57 -8.34
CA VAL A 133 -2.00 -7.42 -7.37
C VAL A 133 -2.93 -8.44 -6.73
N ILE A 134 -4.14 -8.04 -6.30
CA ILE A 134 -5.15 -8.93 -5.74
C ILE A 134 -5.47 -10.07 -6.73
N ASP A 135 -5.71 -9.72 -8.00
CA ASP A 135 -5.95 -10.70 -9.06
C ASP A 135 -4.75 -11.61 -9.28
N GLY A 136 -3.53 -11.06 -9.21
CA GLY A 136 -2.28 -11.81 -9.28
C GLY A 136 -2.15 -12.86 -8.17
N ILE A 137 -2.40 -12.46 -6.92
CA ILE A 137 -2.35 -13.35 -5.74
C ILE A 137 -3.37 -14.47 -5.88
N ARG A 138 -4.60 -14.14 -6.28
CA ARG A 138 -5.66 -15.13 -6.51
C ARG A 138 -5.29 -16.13 -7.61
N ARG A 139 -4.61 -15.69 -8.67
CA ARG A 139 -4.09 -16.56 -9.74
C ARG A 139 -2.97 -17.49 -9.28
N CYS A 140 -2.27 -17.15 -8.20
CA CYS A 140 -1.33 -18.06 -7.52
C CYS A 140 -2.05 -19.10 -6.66
N GLY A 141 -3.38 -19.00 -6.49
CA GLY A 141 -4.17 -19.85 -5.60
C GLY A 141 -4.13 -19.43 -4.14
N ALA A 142 -3.62 -18.23 -3.84
CA ALA A 142 -3.56 -17.65 -2.50
C ALA A 142 -4.76 -16.73 -2.21
N GLU A 143 -4.95 -16.40 -0.94
CA GLU A 143 -5.99 -15.51 -0.44
C GLU A 143 -5.39 -14.15 -0.09
N VAL A 144 -6.06 -13.06 -0.47
CA VAL A 144 -5.75 -11.75 0.11
C VAL A 144 -6.56 -11.61 1.39
N ALA A 145 -5.90 -11.82 2.53
CA ALA A 145 -6.56 -11.83 3.83
C ALA A 145 -6.82 -10.42 4.37
N GLN A 146 -5.89 -9.50 4.12
CA GLN A 146 -6.03 -8.12 4.57
C GLN A 146 -5.20 -7.16 3.69
N VAL A 147 -5.68 -5.94 3.55
CA VAL A 147 -4.95 -4.84 2.93
C VAL A 147 -4.92 -3.64 3.86
N VAL A 148 -3.72 -3.12 4.13
CA VAL A 148 -3.51 -1.91 4.92
C VAL A 148 -2.73 -0.88 4.11
N ILE A 149 -3.35 0.27 3.87
CA ILE A 149 -2.76 1.39 3.14
C ILE A 149 -2.38 2.49 4.12
N VAL A 150 -1.25 3.16 3.92
CA VAL A 150 -0.93 4.33 4.76
C VAL A 150 -1.86 5.49 4.44
N VAL A 151 -1.91 5.90 3.16
CA VAL A 151 -2.65 7.07 2.68
C VAL A 151 -3.75 6.70 1.69
N GLU A 152 -4.98 7.09 1.98
CA GLU A 152 -6.07 7.14 1.00
C GLU A 152 -6.09 8.51 0.29
N LYS A 153 -6.16 8.51 -1.05
CA LYS A 153 -6.27 9.73 -1.87
C LYS A 153 -7.30 9.58 -3.00
N GLY A 154 -8.49 10.12 -2.79
CA GLY A 154 -9.60 10.03 -3.76
C GLY A 154 -10.47 8.79 -3.53
N PRO A 155 -11.25 8.35 -4.53
CA PRO A 155 -12.33 7.39 -4.31
C PRO A 155 -11.88 5.92 -4.29
N GLY A 156 -10.63 5.60 -4.62
CA GLY A 156 -10.23 4.22 -4.90
C GLY A 156 -10.41 3.23 -3.74
N LEU A 157 -10.38 3.68 -2.48
CA LEU A 157 -10.68 2.82 -1.33
C LEU A 157 -12.15 2.39 -1.33
N ALA A 158 -13.04 3.36 -1.49
CA ALA A 158 -14.48 3.13 -1.53
C ALA A 158 -14.86 2.29 -2.76
N ASP A 159 -14.29 2.60 -3.92
CA ASP A 159 -14.53 1.85 -5.15
C ASP A 159 -14.06 0.39 -4.99
N LEU A 160 -12.87 0.16 -4.44
CA LEU A 160 -12.35 -1.18 -4.25
C LEU A 160 -13.17 -1.96 -3.21
N HIS A 161 -13.62 -1.32 -2.13
CA HIS A 161 -14.50 -1.98 -1.16
C HIS A 161 -15.86 -2.35 -1.77
N GLN A 162 -16.42 -1.55 -2.68
CA GLN A 162 -17.65 -1.92 -3.40
C GLN A 162 -17.45 -3.13 -4.30
N GLU A 163 -16.29 -3.25 -4.93
CA GLU A 163 -15.92 -4.39 -5.78
C GLU A 163 -15.59 -5.64 -4.96
N GLU A 164 -14.98 -5.46 -3.78
CA GLU A 164 -14.48 -6.51 -2.89
C GLU A 164 -15.07 -6.38 -1.47
N PRO A 165 -16.40 -6.55 -1.31
CA PRO A 165 -17.10 -6.20 -0.06
C PRO A 165 -16.72 -7.08 1.14
N THR A 166 -16.06 -8.22 0.91
CA THR A 166 -15.61 -9.13 1.97
C THR A 166 -14.11 -9.00 2.27
N LEU A 167 -13.37 -8.17 1.53
CA LEU A 167 -11.96 -7.94 1.75
C LEU A 167 -11.78 -6.96 2.91
N ASP A 168 -11.02 -7.34 3.93
CA ASP A 168 -10.60 -6.42 4.99
C ASP A 168 -9.60 -5.41 4.39
N LEU A 169 -10.12 -4.23 4.08
CA LEU A 169 -9.42 -3.16 3.39
C LEU A 169 -9.50 -1.89 4.24
N SER A 170 -8.35 -1.38 4.63
CA SER A 170 -8.28 -0.16 5.45
C SER A 170 -7.16 0.78 5.01
N ALA A 171 -7.34 2.07 5.31
CA ALA A 171 -6.26 3.04 5.27
C ALA A 171 -6.00 3.61 6.68
N LEU A 172 -4.79 4.12 6.93
CA LEU A 172 -4.49 4.78 8.21
C LEU A 172 -5.08 6.20 8.23
N ILE A 173 -4.94 6.94 7.13
CA ILE A 173 -5.34 8.33 7.02
C ILE A 173 -5.77 8.67 5.59
N ALA A 174 -6.80 9.49 5.45
CA ALA A 174 -7.19 10.06 4.16
C ALA A 174 -6.60 11.46 4.02
N LEU A 175 -6.22 11.85 2.81
CA LEU A 175 -5.77 13.21 2.54
C LEU A 175 -6.32 13.78 1.25
N ASP A 176 -6.46 15.11 1.27
CA ASP A 176 -6.82 15.94 0.14
C ASP A 176 -5.85 17.13 0.04
N VAL A 177 -5.72 17.70 -1.16
CA VAL A 177 -4.97 18.95 -1.36
C VAL A 177 -5.96 20.07 -1.63
N VAL A 178 -6.09 21.00 -0.68
CA VAL A 178 -7.04 22.11 -0.72
C VAL A 178 -6.27 23.41 -0.60
N ASP A 179 -6.47 24.34 -1.53
CA ASP A 179 -5.83 25.66 -1.55
C ASP A 179 -4.30 25.63 -1.38
N GLY A 180 -3.65 24.63 -1.98
CA GLY A 180 -2.20 24.47 -1.91
C GLY A 180 -1.70 24.01 -0.53
N ARG A 181 -2.54 23.32 0.25
CA ARG A 181 -2.18 22.69 1.52
C ARG A 181 -2.70 21.25 1.59
N VAL A 182 -1.98 20.40 2.30
CA VAL A 182 -2.44 19.05 2.63
C VAL A 182 -3.43 19.16 3.78
N VAL A 183 -4.61 18.57 3.60
CA VAL A 183 -5.65 18.45 4.63
C VAL A 183 -5.87 16.97 4.89
N THR A 184 -5.73 16.56 6.13
CA THR A 184 -5.90 15.15 6.52
C THR A 184 -7.25 14.91 7.18
N ARG A 185 -7.73 13.67 7.07
CA ARG A 185 -8.98 13.19 7.66
C ARG A 185 -8.73 11.78 8.20
N PRO A 186 -9.49 11.32 9.21
CA PRO A 186 -9.56 9.90 9.50
C PRO A 186 -9.92 9.12 8.23
N ALA A 187 -9.17 8.08 7.92
CA ALA A 187 -9.52 7.17 6.83
C ALA A 187 -10.80 6.42 7.17
N THR A 188 -11.57 6.08 6.14
CA THR A 188 -12.72 5.21 6.31
C THR A 188 -12.21 3.80 6.61
N SER A 189 -12.63 3.21 7.74
CA SER A 189 -12.45 1.79 7.99
C SER A 189 -13.65 1.07 7.43
N MET A 190 -13.44 0.16 6.47
CA MET A 190 -14.49 -0.65 5.88
C MET A 190 -14.20 -2.11 6.23
N ALA A 191 -14.81 -2.57 7.32
CA ALA A 191 -14.73 -3.94 7.83
C ALA A 191 -16.10 -4.61 7.74
#